data_AF-A0A6P8D294-F1
#
_entry.id   AF-A0A6P8D294-F1
#
_cell.length_a   1.000
_cell.length_b   1.000
_cell.length_c   1.000
_cell.angle_alpha   90.00
_cell.angle_beta   90.00
_cell.angle_gamma   90.00
#
_symmetry.space_group_name_H-M   'P 1'
#
loop_
_entity.id
_entity.type
_entity.pdbx_description
1 polymer ?
#
loop_
_entity_poly.entity_id
_entity_poly.type
_entity_poly.pdbx_seq_one_letter_code
_entity_poly.pdbx_strand_id
1 'polypeptide(L)'
;MTCQQILSLSLVLWKLHGSYINKWSVLMDAYFHQNPLFSSQSIYRVLSESYSWERDRIMAEGGAAAAAASENKEERRIVVAVDESEESMYALTWCLKNLVSSNFNDTLFLVYANNPPPVYTAVDGSGYLFSSDIIATMERYGGEVAESVMEKAKKICRDLGGGDDDIKVETRVERGDARDVICKMVERLNADILVMGSHGYGLIKRAFLGSVSNHCAQNVKSPVMIVKKPK
;
A
#
# COMPACT_ATOMS: atom_id res chain seq x y z
N MET A 1 -9.67 44.78 37.62
CA MET A 1 -10.09 43.97 36.45
C MET A 1 -11.13 42.97 36.92
N THR A 2 -12.23 42.80 36.20
CA THR A 2 -13.25 41.79 36.53
C THR A 2 -12.72 40.39 36.24
N CYS A 3 -13.24 39.37 36.93
CA CYS A 3 -12.84 37.96 36.75
C CYS A 3 -12.92 37.52 35.25
N GLN A 4 -13.87 38.09 34.50
CA GLN A 4 -14.00 37.90 33.05
C GLN A 4 -12.83 38.44 32.22
N GLN A 5 -12.20 39.55 32.61
CA GLN A 5 -11.05 40.10 31.88
C GLN A 5 -9.79 39.23 32.04
N ILE A 6 -9.63 38.58 33.21
CA ILE A 6 -8.50 37.68 33.49
C ILE A 6 -8.65 36.36 32.72
N LEU A 7 -9.86 35.79 32.67
CA LEU A 7 -10.17 34.60 31.87
C LEU A 7 -9.92 34.84 30.37
N SER A 8 -10.30 36.02 29.87
CA SER A 8 -10.12 36.39 28.47
C SER A 8 -8.65 36.53 28.08
N LEU A 9 -7.81 37.16 28.93
CA LEU A 9 -6.37 37.25 28.69
C LEU A 9 -5.67 35.88 28.74
N SER A 10 -6.11 35.00 29.63
CA SER A 10 -5.55 33.65 29.80
C SER A 10 -5.77 32.79 28.54
N LEU A 11 -6.98 32.88 27.95
CA LEU A 11 -7.33 32.18 26.72
C LEU A 11 -6.51 32.67 25.50
N VAL A 12 -6.28 33.98 25.40
CA VAL A 12 -5.50 34.60 24.32
C VAL A 12 -4.03 34.21 24.41
N LEU A 13 -3.46 34.20 25.62
CA LEU A 13 -2.07 33.81 25.86
C LEU A 13 -1.85 32.29 25.62
N TRP A 14 -2.85 31.45 25.89
CA TRP A 14 -2.79 30.01 25.60
C TRP A 14 -2.78 29.72 24.08
N LYS A 15 -3.62 30.40 23.29
CA LYS A 15 -3.66 30.28 21.82
C LYS A 15 -2.34 30.66 21.14
N LEU A 16 -1.52 31.52 21.75
CA LEU A 16 -0.29 32.02 21.15
C LEU A 16 0.96 31.17 21.44
N HIS A 17 0.97 30.35 22.50
CA HIS A 17 2.22 29.74 22.97
C HIS A 17 2.21 28.24 23.29
N GLY A 18 1.07 27.55 23.16
CA GLY A 18 0.98 26.09 22.92
C GLY A 18 1.68 25.09 23.84
N SER A 19 2.48 25.49 24.83
CA SER A 19 3.29 24.53 25.60
C SER A 19 3.94 25.11 26.86
N TYR A 20 3.16 25.53 27.87
CA TYR A 20 3.72 25.81 29.21
C TYR A 20 2.69 25.63 30.33
N ILE A 21 2.26 24.39 30.62
CA ILE A 21 1.35 24.09 31.74
C ILE A 21 1.99 24.41 33.11
N ASN A 22 3.31 24.28 33.24
CA ASN A 22 4.00 24.37 34.54
C ASN A 22 4.42 25.78 34.98
N LYS A 23 4.20 26.83 34.17
CA LYS A 23 4.54 28.23 34.52
C LYS A 23 3.37 29.04 35.09
N TRP A 24 2.14 28.54 34.98
CA TRP A 24 0.93 29.29 35.37
C TRP A 24 0.63 29.28 36.87
N SER A 25 1.05 28.25 37.61
CA SER A 25 0.90 28.20 39.08
C SER A 25 1.63 29.36 39.76
N VAL A 26 2.86 29.64 39.31
CA VAL A 26 3.73 30.70 39.87
C VAL A 26 3.18 32.11 39.61
N LEU A 27 2.56 32.34 38.45
CA LEU A 27 1.96 33.64 38.10
C LEU A 27 0.63 33.89 38.83
N MET A 28 -0.16 32.83 39.06
CA MET A 28 -1.41 32.92 39.83
C MET A 28 -1.14 33.21 41.31
N ASP A 29 -0.16 32.56 41.93
CA ASP A 29 0.17 32.78 43.33
C ASP A 29 0.65 34.22 43.60
N ALA A 30 1.40 34.82 42.67
CA ALA A 30 1.84 36.21 42.77
C ALA A 30 0.67 37.23 42.68
N TYR A 31 -0.35 36.94 41.86
CA TYR A 31 -1.52 37.81 41.69
C TYR A 31 -2.45 37.78 42.91
N PHE A 32 -2.65 36.59 43.51
CA PHE A 32 -3.49 36.43 44.70
C PHE A 32 -2.83 36.99 45.98
N HIS A 33 -1.51 37.06 46.03
CA HIS A 33 -0.81 37.70 47.14
C HIS A 33 -1.07 39.23 47.21
N GLN A 34 -1.39 39.86 46.07
CA GLN A 34 -1.68 41.29 45.98
C GLN A 34 -3.19 41.63 46.09
N ASN A 35 -4.10 40.64 46.10
CA ASN A 35 -5.56 40.86 46.08
C ASN A 35 -6.31 39.87 47.01
N PRO A 36 -6.37 40.12 48.34
CA PRO A 36 -6.87 39.16 49.33
C PRO A 36 -8.41 39.02 49.41
N LEU A 37 -9.17 39.69 48.54
CA LEU A 37 -10.65 39.69 48.57
C LEU A 37 -11.30 38.44 47.93
N PHE A 38 -10.51 37.53 47.38
CA PHE A 38 -11.00 36.29 46.78
C PHE A 38 -10.32 35.08 47.42
N SER A 39 -11.12 34.12 47.92
CA SER A 39 -10.57 32.85 48.39
C SER A 39 -9.93 32.11 47.20
N SER A 40 -8.63 31.82 47.31
CA SER A 40 -7.88 31.14 46.25
C SER A 40 -8.55 29.81 45.88
N GLN A 41 -9.09 29.09 46.86
CA GLN A 41 -9.72 27.78 46.66
C GLN A 41 -10.96 27.82 45.75
N SER A 42 -11.80 28.86 45.86
CA SER A 42 -13.00 28.97 45.02
C SER A 42 -12.67 29.23 43.55
N ILE A 43 -11.66 30.05 43.29
CA ILE A 43 -11.23 30.38 41.92
C ILE A 43 -10.45 29.21 41.30
N TYR A 44 -9.55 28.57 42.08
CA TYR A 44 -8.84 27.38 41.62
C TYR A 44 -9.78 26.25 41.23
N ARG A 45 -10.87 26.04 41.99
CA ARG A 45 -11.88 25.02 41.68
C ARG A 45 -12.58 25.31 40.35
N VAL A 46 -13.11 26.51 40.17
CA VAL A 46 -13.81 26.91 38.94
C VAL A 46 -12.90 26.85 37.71
N LEU A 47 -11.64 27.27 37.86
CA LEU A 47 -10.64 27.17 36.80
C LEU A 47 -10.30 25.70 36.49
N SER A 48 -10.09 24.86 37.51
CA SER A 48 -9.77 23.44 37.31
C SER A 48 -10.90 22.66 36.64
N GLU A 49 -12.14 22.91 37.04
CA GLU A 49 -13.34 22.33 36.41
C GLU A 49 -13.46 22.86 34.97
N SER A 50 -13.11 24.13 34.74
CA SER A 50 -13.13 24.74 33.40
C SER A 50 -12.08 24.14 32.45
N TYR A 51 -10.85 23.94 32.93
CA TYR A 51 -9.78 23.33 32.15
C TYR A 51 -10.00 21.83 31.92
N SER A 52 -10.64 21.12 32.86
CA SER A 52 -10.98 19.71 32.66
C SER A 52 -11.96 19.54 31.51
N TRP A 53 -13.06 20.31 31.47
CA TRP A 53 -14.04 20.16 30.39
C TRP A 53 -13.47 20.54 29.02
N GLU A 54 -12.65 21.58 28.92
CA GLU A 54 -12.07 22.01 27.64
C GLU A 54 -11.01 20.99 27.18
N ARG A 55 -10.21 20.45 28.09
CA ARG A 55 -9.28 19.35 27.79
C ARG A 55 -10.03 18.11 27.31
N ASP A 56 -11.08 17.71 28.02
CA ASP A 56 -11.85 16.51 27.68
C ASP A 56 -12.59 16.69 26.34
N ARG A 57 -13.06 17.91 26.03
CA ARG A 57 -13.61 18.28 24.72
C ARG A 57 -12.58 18.28 23.61
N ILE A 58 -11.38 18.82 23.82
CA ILE A 58 -10.27 18.79 22.83
C ILE A 58 -9.79 17.36 22.59
N MET A 59 -9.74 16.53 23.64
CA MET A 59 -9.40 15.11 23.51
C MET A 59 -10.49 14.31 22.78
N ALA A 60 -11.77 14.67 22.99
CA ALA A 60 -12.89 14.07 22.27
C ALA A 60 -12.96 14.53 20.79
N GLU A 61 -12.75 15.82 20.51
CA GLU A 61 -12.69 16.38 19.15
C GLU A 61 -11.45 15.88 18.39
N GLY A 62 -10.30 15.81 19.07
CA GLY A 62 -9.06 15.24 18.52
C GLY A 62 -9.13 13.73 18.31
N GLY A 63 -9.78 13.00 19.22
CA GLY A 63 -10.05 11.57 19.08
C GLY A 63 -11.04 11.27 17.96
N ALA A 64 -12.07 12.09 17.79
CA ALA A 64 -13.02 11.99 16.69
C ALA A 64 -12.39 12.34 15.34
N ALA A 65 -11.49 13.33 15.27
CA ALA A 65 -10.74 13.66 14.06
C ALA A 65 -9.73 12.56 13.68
N ALA A 66 -9.06 11.94 14.67
CA ALA A 66 -8.16 10.81 14.45
C ALA A 66 -8.93 9.53 14.03
N ALA A 67 -10.11 9.29 14.58
CA ALA A 67 -10.99 8.19 14.19
C ALA A 67 -11.64 8.40 12.80
N ALA A 68 -12.05 9.64 12.48
CA ALA A 68 -12.58 9.98 11.17
C ALA A 68 -11.51 9.93 10.06
N ALA A 69 -10.24 10.18 10.40
CA ALA A 69 -9.11 10.01 9.49
C ALA A 69 -8.77 8.54 9.20
N SER A 70 -9.29 7.57 9.96
CA SER A 70 -8.97 6.15 9.77
C SER A 70 -9.91 5.39 8.83
N GLU A 71 -10.97 6.00 8.27
CA GLU A 71 -12.01 5.26 7.52
C GLU A 71 -12.28 5.73 6.07
N ASN A 72 -11.28 6.30 5.39
CA ASN A 72 -11.36 6.38 3.92
C ASN A 72 -9.97 6.28 3.27
N LYS A 73 -9.25 5.20 3.55
CA LYS A 73 -8.03 4.88 2.78
C LYS A 73 -8.47 4.54 1.36
N GLU A 74 -8.00 5.32 0.37
CA GLU A 74 -8.25 5.01 -1.04
C GLU A 74 -7.77 3.58 -1.32
N GLU A 75 -8.66 2.76 -1.87
CA GLU A 75 -8.34 1.40 -2.29
C GLU A 75 -7.53 1.48 -3.59
N ARG A 76 -6.34 0.89 -3.60
CA ARG A 76 -5.51 0.83 -4.80
C ARG A 76 -5.33 -0.61 -5.26
N ARG A 77 -5.44 -0.81 -6.56
CA ARG A 77 -5.31 -2.09 -7.23
C ARG A 77 -3.99 -2.13 -7.95
N ILE A 78 -3.04 -2.87 -7.37
CA ILE A 78 -1.68 -2.99 -7.87
C ILE A 78 -1.57 -4.32 -8.60
N VAL A 79 -1.38 -4.29 -9.91
CA VAL A 79 -1.12 -5.51 -10.69
C VAL A 79 0.38 -5.73 -10.76
N VAL A 80 0.86 -6.92 -10.41
CA VAL A 80 2.25 -7.33 -10.59
C VAL A 80 2.32 -8.49 -11.56
N ALA A 81 2.96 -8.28 -12.72
CA ALA A 81 3.22 -9.34 -13.67
C ALA A 81 4.43 -10.16 -13.21
N VAL A 82 4.22 -11.46 -12.99
CA VAL A 82 5.25 -12.42 -12.58
C VAL A 82 5.46 -13.48 -13.64
N ASP A 83 6.68 -14.01 -13.71
CA ASP A 83 7.08 -15.12 -14.57
C ASP A 83 8.12 -15.99 -13.85
N GLU A 84 8.77 -16.91 -14.56
CA GLU A 84 9.82 -17.77 -14.01
C GLU A 84 11.15 -17.04 -13.73
N SER A 85 11.25 -15.75 -14.08
CA SER A 85 12.50 -14.99 -14.01
C SER A 85 12.77 -14.38 -12.64
N GLU A 86 14.05 -14.15 -12.37
CA GLU A 86 14.50 -13.49 -11.15
C GLU A 86 14.21 -11.98 -11.13
N GLU A 87 14.10 -11.37 -12.31
CA GLU A 87 13.76 -9.96 -12.51
C GLU A 87 12.30 -9.69 -12.13
N SER A 88 11.38 -10.59 -12.46
CA SER A 88 9.97 -10.43 -12.09
C SER A 88 9.77 -10.59 -10.58
N MET A 89 10.45 -11.57 -9.95
CA MET A 89 10.45 -11.77 -8.50
C MET A 89 11.09 -10.57 -7.75
N TYR A 90 12.14 -9.98 -8.34
CA TYR A 90 12.71 -8.75 -7.82
C TYR A 90 11.73 -7.57 -7.92
N ALA A 91 11.01 -7.43 -9.04
CA ALA A 91 9.99 -6.40 -9.20
C ALA A 91 8.87 -6.50 -8.17
N LEU A 92 8.40 -7.72 -7.87
CA LEU A 92 7.45 -7.99 -6.79
C LEU A 92 8.01 -7.56 -5.42
N THR A 93 9.23 -7.97 -5.10
CA THR A 93 9.91 -7.58 -3.85
C THR A 93 10.04 -6.07 -3.72
N TRP A 94 10.40 -5.39 -4.82
CA TRP A 94 10.52 -3.95 -4.85
C TRP A 94 9.15 -3.27 -4.65
N CYS A 95 8.10 -3.78 -5.31
CA CYS A 95 6.73 -3.30 -5.16
C CYS A 95 6.27 -3.33 -3.71
N LEU A 96 6.41 -4.48 -3.04
CA LEU A 96 6.03 -4.66 -1.64
C LEU A 96 6.76 -3.70 -0.70
N LYS A 97 8.03 -3.41 -0.97
CA LYS A 97 8.86 -2.54 -0.12
C LYS A 97 8.64 -1.04 -0.33
N ASN A 98 8.19 -0.63 -1.51
CA ASN A 98 8.22 0.79 -1.91
C ASN A 98 6.84 1.36 -2.28
N LEU A 99 5.92 0.54 -2.77
CA LEU A 99 4.59 0.98 -3.18
C LEU A 99 3.53 0.65 -2.15
N VAL A 100 3.61 -0.54 -1.56
CA VAL A 100 2.63 -0.98 -0.57
C VAL A 100 2.90 -0.28 0.76
N SER A 101 1.86 0.31 1.33
CA SER A 101 1.96 1.11 2.55
C SER A 101 0.70 1.00 3.38
N SER A 102 0.85 1.00 4.71
CA SER A 102 -0.26 1.06 5.67
C SER A 102 -1.18 2.27 5.47
N ASN A 103 -0.80 3.27 4.68
CA ASN A 103 -1.66 4.43 4.42
C ASN A 103 -2.77 4.17 3.40
N PHE A 104 -2.69 3.09 2.62
CA PHE A 104 -3.67 2.74 1.58
C PHE A 104 -4.28 1.36 1.85
N ASN A 105 -5.45 1.11 1.28
CA ASN A 105 -6.03 -0.23 1.25
C ASN A 105 -5.60 -0.91 -0.05
N ASP A 106 -4.38 -1.44 -0.07
CA ASP A 106 -3.78 -1.99 -1.28
C ASP A 106 -4.25 -3.44 -1.51
N THR A 107 -4.82 -3.70 -2.68
CA THR A 107 -5.02 -5.06 -3.19
C THR A 107 -3.97 -5.36 -4.26
N LEU A 108 -3.16 -6.39 -4.00
CA LEU A 108 -2.10 -6.85 -4.89
C LEU A 108 -2.60 -8.02 -5.75
N PHE A 109 -2.62 -7.84 -7.07
CA PHE A 109 -2.97 -8.88 -8.03
C PHE A 109 -1.71 -9.43 -8.68
N LEU A 110 -1.32 -10.66 -8.33
CA LEU A 110 -0.25 -11.38 -9.01
C LEU A 110 -0.80 -12.00 -10.31
N VAL A 111 -0.24 -11.62 -11.45
CA VAL A 111 -0.68 -12.08 -12.76
C VAL A 111 0.43 -12.90 -13.44
N TYR A 112 0.12 -14.15 -13.80
CA TYR A 112 0.97 -15.01 -14.62
C TYR A 112 0.25 -15.37 -15.91
N ALA A 113 0.94 -15.17 -17.03
CA ALA A 113 0.46 -15.58 -18.35
C ALA A 113 1.03 -16.96 -18.68
N ASN A 114 0.18 -17.99 -18.63
CA ASN A 114 0.54 -19.33 -19.02
C ASN A 114 0.44 -19.46 -20.54
N ASN A 115 1.58 -19.41 -21.22
CA ASN A 115 1.65 -19.58 -22.67
C ASN A 115 2.28 -20.94 -23.00
N PRO A 116 1.53 -22.05 -22.92
CA PRO A 116 2.06 -23.32 -23.40
C PRO A 116 2.43 -23.15 -24.88
N PRO A 117 3.59 -23.68 -25.32
CA PRO A 117 4.01 -23.58 -26.71
C PRO A 117 2.85 -23.98 -27.62
N PRO A 118 2.56 -23.22 -28.70
CA PRO A 118 1.49 -23.59 -29.60
C PRO A 118 1.79 -24.99 -30.14
N VAL A 119 0.94 -25.94 -29.76
CA VAL A 119 0.84 -27.21 -30.46
C VAL A 119 0.17 -26.86 -31.78
N TYR A 120 0.98 -26.42 -32.75
CA TYR A 120 0.61 -26.66 -34.14
C TYR A 120 0.21 -28.13 -34.20
N THR A 121 -0.81 -28.47 -34.99
CA THR A 121 -1.07 -29.87 -35.38
C THR A 121 0.15 -30.36 -36.16
N ALA A 122 1.26 -30.54 -35.47
CA ALA A 122 2.46 -31.17 -35.92
C ALA A 122 2.13 -32.64 -35.70
N VAL A 123 1.50 -33.19 -36.73
CA VAL A 123 2.12 -34.26 -37.49
C VAL A 123 3.57 -34.43 -36.99
N ASP A 124 3.84 -35.48 -36.22
CA ASP A 124 5.22 -35.82 -35.88
C ASP A 124 6.05 -35.98 -37.18
N GLY A 125 7.37 -36.15 -37.08
CA GLY A 125 8.20 -36.35 -38.27
C GLY A 125 7.76 -37.52 -39.18
N SER A 126 6.76 -38.32 -38.76
CA SER A 126 6.20 -39.47 -39.45
C SER A 126 4.76 -39.33 -39.95
N GLY A 127 4.05 -38.22 -39.71
CA GLY A 127 2.67 -38.07 -40.21
C GLY A 127 1.56 -38.05 -39.17
N TYR A 128 1.84 -38.34 -37.89
CA TYR A 128 0.79 -38.60 -36.90
C TYR A 128 0.43 -37.36 -36.08
N LEU A 129 -0.86 -37.11 -35.91
CA LEU A 129 -1.37 -36.16 -34.92
C LEU A 129 -0.82 -36.56 -33.55
N PHE A 130 -0.27 -35.61 -32.80
CA PHE A 130 0.07 -35.81 -31.40
C PHE A 130 -1.11 -36.48 -30.68
N SER A 131 -0.82 -37.52 -29.90
CA SER A 131 -1.87 -38.18 -29.12
C SER A 131 -2.44 -37.22 -28.07
N SER A 132 -3.68 -37.48 -27.65
CA SER A 132 -4.31 -36.77 -26.51
C SER A 132 -3.43 -36.75 -25.27
N ASP A 133 -2.59 -37.78 -25.09
CA ASP A 133 -1.69 -37.91 -23.94
C ASP A 133 -0.57 -36.87 -23.96
N ILE A 134 -0.06 -36.52 -25.14
CA ILE A 134 0.97 -35.48 -25.29
C ILE A 134 0.40 -34.11 -24.99
N ILE A 135 -0.81 -33.81 -25.48
CA ILE A 135 -1.52 -32.57 -25.18
C ILE A 135 -1.77 -32.46 -23.67
N ALA A 136 -2.30 -33.51 -23.05
CA ALA A 136 -2.55 -33.54 -21.61
C ALA A 136 -1.25 -33.41 -20.79
N THR A 137 -0.14 -33.96 -21.27
CA THR A 137 1.17 -33.83 -20.61
C THR A 137 1.67 -32.39 -20.66
N MET A 138 1.55 -31.71 -21.80
CA MET A 138 1.92 -30.29 -21.91
C MET A 138 1.04 -29.38 -21.05
N GLU A 139 -0.27 -29.64 -20.98
CA GLU A 139 -1.16 -28.89 -20.09
C GLU A 139 -0.82 -29.07 -18.62
N ARG A 140 -0.52 -30.31 -18.19
CA ARG A 140 -0.03 -30.56 -16.82
C ARG A 140 1.26 -29.81 -16.54
N TYR A 141 2.24 -29.90 -17.44
CA TYR A 141 3.52 -29.20 -17.28
C TYR A 141 3.32 -27.68 -17.16
N GLY A 142 2.49 -27.08 -18.02
CA GLY A 142 2.17 -25.66 -17.92
C GLY A 142 1.48 -25.29 -16.59
N GLY A 143 0.63 -26.19 -16.07
CA GLY A 143 0.01 -26.04 -14.75
C GLY A 143 1.01 -26.09 -13.62
N GLU A 144 1.93 -27.06 -13.62
CA GLU A 144 3.00 -27.22 -12.61
C GLU A 144 3.92 -25.99 -12.58
N VAL A 145 4.30 -25.46 -13.74
CA VAL A 145 5.10 -24.23 -13.83
C VAL A 145 4.34 -23.04 -13.27
N ALA A 146 3.07 -22.87 -13.65
CA ALA A 146 2.23 -21.78 -13.14
C ALA A 146 2.07 -21.84 -11.61
N GLU A 147 1.87 -23.04 -11.07
CA GLU A 147 1.78 -23.28 -9.63
C GLU A 147 3.10 -22.92 -8.94
N SER A 148 4.24 -23.38 -9.47
CA SER A 148 5.57 -23.08 -8.93
C SER A 148 5.87 -21.58 -8.89
N VAL A 149 5.59 -20.85 -9.98
CA VAL A 149 5.77 -19.40 -10.06
C VAL A 149 4.88 -18.69 -9.03
N MET A 150 3.61 -19.07 -8.95
CA MET A 150 2.66 -18.48 -8.01
C MET A 150 3.00 -18.78 -6.56
N GLU A 151 3.47 -19.98 -6.25
CA GLU A 151 3.91 -20.36 -4.91
C GLU A 151 5.12 -19.52 -4.48
N LYS A 152 6.11 -19.36 -5.36
CA LYS A 152 7.29 -18.51 -5.12
C LYS A 152 6.88 -17.05 -4.88
N ALA A 153 6.00 -16.50 -5.71
CA ALA A 153 5.51 -15.13 -5.57
C ALA A 153 4.70 -14.92 -4.28
N LYS A 154 3.78 -15.84 -3.96
CA LYS A 154 3.02 -15.81 -2.69
C LYS A 154 3.93 -15.90 -1.48
N LYS A 155 4.98 -16.72 -1.55
CA LYS A 155 5.97 -16.82 -0.47
C LYS A 155 6.64 -15.47 -0.21
N ILE A 156 7.10 -14.78 -1.27
CA ILE A 156 7.66 -13.42 -1.14
C ILE A 156 6.67 -12.46 -0.49
N CYS A 157 5.38 -12.53 -0.86
CA CYS A 157 4.34 -11.70 -0.26
C CYS A 157 4.17 -11.99 1.24
N ARG A 158 4.17 -13.27 1.66
CA ARG A 158 4.07 -13.63 3.09
C ARG A 158 5.31 -13.20 3.87
N ASP A 159 6.49 -13.41 3.31
CA ASP A 159 7.77 -13.13 3.98
C ASP A 159 7.99 -11.62 4.19
N LEU A 160 7.44 -10.77 3.32
CA LEU A 160 7.60 -9.30 3.36
C LEU A 160 6.35 -8.54 3.82
N GLY A 161 5.16 -9.16 3.71
CA GLY A 161 3.88 -8.57 4.08
C GLY A 161 3.48 -8.78 5.54
N GLY A 162 4.30 -9.48 6.34
CA GLY A 162 4.01 -9.83 7.74
C GLY A 162 4.11 -8.70 8.77
N GLY A 163 3.66 -7.49 8.44
CA GLY A 163 3.36 -6.44 9.43
C GLY A 163 1.90 -6.53 9.92
N ASP A 164 1.50 -5.69 10.88
CA ASP A 164 0.14 -5.67 11.48
C ASP A 164 -1.01 -5.41 10.47
N ASP A 165 -0.70 -5.02 9.23
CA ASP A 165 -1.66 -4.89 8.11
C ASP A 165 -1.34 -5.94 7.04
N ASP A 166 -2.06 -7.07 7.05
CA ASP A 166 -1.89 -8.12 6.03
C ASP A 166 -2.37 -7.60 4.67
N ILE A 167 -1.45 -7.50 3.70
CA ILE A 167 -1.75 -7.00 2.36
C ILE A 167 -2.70 -7.98 1.67
N LYS A 168 -3.80 -7.50 1.07
CA LYS A 168 -4.71 -8.37 0.35
C LYS A 168 -4.08 -8.83 -0.97
N VAL A 169 -3.68 -10.11 -1.04
CA VAL A 169 -3.07 -10.69 -2.24
C VAL A 169 -4.05 -11.62 -2.97
N GLU A 170 -4.28 -11.35 -4.25
CA GLU A 170 -5.04 -12.21 -5.17
C GLU A 170 -4.16 -12.70 -6.32
N THR A 171 -4.41 -13.91 -6.82
CA THR A 171 -3.63 -14.50 -7.92
C THR A 171 -4.49 -14.78 -9.14
N ARG A 172 -3.97 -14.46 -10.34
CA ARG A 172 -4.61 -14.70 -11.63
C ARG A 172 -3.62 -15.41 -12.55
N VAL A 173 -4.00 -16.62 -12.98
CA VAL A 173 -3.29 -17.39 -13.99
C VAL A 173 -4.18 -17.45 -15.21
N GLU A 174 -3.71 -16.91 -16.33
CA GLU A 174 -4.48 -16.81 -17.56
C GLU A 174 -3.72 -17.41 -18.73
N ARG A 175 -4.42 -18.12 -19.61
CA ARG A 175 -3.79 -18.76 -20.77
C ARG A 175 -3.64 -17.76 -21.92
N GLY A 176 -2.46 -17.72 -22.53
CA GLY A 176 -2.20 -16.98 -23.77
C GLY A 176 -0.90 -16.17 -23.75
N ASP A 177 -0.70 -15.35 -24.79
CA ASP A 177 0.47 -14.48 -24.88
C ASP A 177 0.51 -13.47 -23.74
N ALA A 178 1.68 -13.33 -23.11
CA ALA A 178 1.86 -12.47 -21.94
C ALA A 178 1.50 -11.01 -22.20
N ARG A 179 1.75 -10.49 -23.42
CA ARG A 179 1.44 -9.10 -23.79
C ARG A 179 -0.05 -8.85 -23.70
N ASP A 180 -0.83 -9.73 -24.31
CA ASP A 180 -2.28 -9.62 -24.36
C ASP A 180 -2.91 -9.88 -23.00
N VAL A 181 -2.46 -10.94 -22.31
CA VAL A 181 -2.97 -11.33 -21.00
C VAL A 181 -2.79 -10.19 -20.00
N ILE A 182 -1.58 -9.63 -19.89
CA ILE A 182 -1.28 -8.58 -18.91
C ILE A 182 -2.10 -7.32 -19.23
N CYS A 183 -2.14 -6.87 -20.48
CA CYS A 183 -2.92 -5.69 -20.86
C CYS A 183 -4.42 -5.86 -20.53
N LYS A 184 -4.99 -7.02 -20.87
CA LYS A 184 -6.40 -7.35 -20.56
C LYS A 184 -6.65 -7.43 -19.07
N MET A 185 -5.72 -7.98 -18.29
CA MET A 185 -5.87 -8.07 -16.83
C MET A 185 -5.86 -6.70 -16.18
N VAL A 186 -4.94 -5.82 -16.57
CA VAL A 186 -4.89 -4.44 -16.06
C VAL A 186 -6.21 -3.70 -16.32
N GLU A 187 -6.76 -3.82 -17.53
CA GLU A 187 -8.05 -3.22 -17.86
C GLU A 187 -9.21 -3.86 -17.09
N ARG A 188 -9.30 -5.20 -17.05
CA ARG A 188 -10.40 -5.91 -16.35
C ARG A 188 -10.41 -5.65 -14.84
N LEU A 189 -9.24 -5.47 -14.24
CA LEU A 189 -9.10 -5.21 -12.81
C LEU A 189 -9.26 -3.74 -12.46
N ASN A 190 -9.30 -2.84 -13.46
CA ASN A 190 -9.16 -1.40 -13.28
C ASN A 190 -7.93 -1.07 -12.42
N ALA A 191 -6.76 -1.58 -12.81
CA ALA A 191 -5.55 -1.41 -12.00
C ALA A 191 -5.10 0.06 -11.99
N ASP A 192 -4.69 0.55 -10.83
CA ASP A 192 -4.11 1.89 -10.67
C ASP A 192 -2.66 1.93 -11.13
N ILE A 193 -1.96 0.79 -11.06
CA ILE A 193 -0.59 0.64 -11.52
C ILE A 193 -0.29 -0.80 -11.93
N LEU A 194 0.43 -0.96 -13.03
CA LEU A 194 1.07 -2.21 -13.42
C LEU A 194 2.54 -2.17 -13.02
N VAL A 195 3.01 -3.19 -12.30
CA VAL A 195 4.42 -3.38 -11.95
C VAL A 195 4.95 -4.63 -12.64
N MET A 196 6.14 -4.52 -13.23
CA MET A 196 6.78 -5.65 -13.90
C MET A 196 8.31 -5.54 -13.92
N GLY A 197 8.97 -6.67 -14.15
CA GLY A 197 10.41 -6.70 -14.41
C GLY A 197 10.79 -6.02 -15.73
N SER A 198 12.02 -5.51 -15.81
CA SER A 198 12.56 -4.95 -17.06
C SER A 198 12.65 -5.95 -18.20
N HIS A 199 12.85 -7.23 -17.87
CA HIS A 199 12.92 -8.37 -18.77
C HIS A 199 12.41 -9.60 -18.03
N GLY A 200 12.10 -10.66 -18.77
CA GLY A 200 11.73 -11.96 -18.22
C GLY A 200 12.78 -13.02 -18.49
N TYR A 201 12.34 -14.26 -18.61
CA TYR A 201 13.18 -15.42 -18.94
C TYR A 201 13.78 -15.30 -20.36
N GLY A 202 15.00 -14.77 -20.49
CA GLY A 202 15.67 -14.61 -21.78
C GLY A 202 17.06 -13.96 -21.73
N LEU A 203 17.93 -14.29 -22.71
CA LEU A 203 19.35 -13.94 -22.76
C LEU A 203 19.66 -12.49 -23.19
N ILE A 204 18.88 -11.49 -22.77
CA ILE A 204 19.15 -10.10 -23.19
C ILE A 204 20.24 -9.49 -22.31
N LYS A 205 21.49 -9.58 -22.77
CA LYS A 205 22.70 -9.08 -22.07
C LYS A 205 22.89 -7.55 -22.07
N ARG A 206 21.91 -6.74 -22.50
CA ARG A 206 22.05 -5.27 -22.63
C ARG A 206 20.83 -4.51 -22.13
N ALA A 207 21.02 -3.20 -21.87
CA ALA A 207 20.08 -2.26 -21.25
C ALA A 207 18.80 -1.94 -22.06
N PHE A 208 18.22 -2.93 -22.72
CA PHE A 208 16.96 -2.76 -23.45
C PHE A 208 15.78 -2.98 -22.49
N LEU A 209 14.56 -2.92 -22.99
CA LEU A 209 13.39 -3.46 -22.30
C LEU A 209 13.04 -4.81 -22.93
N GLY A 210 12.53 -5.73 -22.13
CA GLY A 210 11.98 -6.99 -22.61
C GLY A 210 10.78 -6.75 -23.52
N SER A 211 10.51 -7.69 -24.42
CA SER A 211 9.44 -7.52 -25.41
C SER A 211 8.05 -7.34 -24.77
N VAL A 212 7.79 -8.02 -23.65
CA VAL A 212 6.54 -7.90 -22.89
C VAL A 212 6.46 -6.56 -22.16
N SER A 213 7.53 -6.15 -21.46
CA SER A 213 7.57 -4.88 -20.73
C SER A 213 7.46 -3.67 -21.65
N ASN A 214 8.15 -3.69 -22.78
CA ASN A 214 8.03 -2.66 -23.80
C ASN A 214 6.61 -2.59 -24.38
N HIS A 215 5.99 -3.74 -24.67
CA HIS A 215 4.62 -3.77 -25.17
C HIS A 215 3.63 -3.20 -24.15
N CYS A 216 3.72 -3.61 -22.88
CA CYS A 216 2.81 -3.13 -21.84
C CYS A 216 2.96 -1.61 -21.63
N ALA A 217 4.19 -1.09 -21.59
CA ALA A 217 4.46 0.34 -21.45
C ALA A 217 3.84 1.20 -22.56
N GLN A 218 3.62 0.63 -23.75
CA GLN A 218 3.03 1.32 -24.89
C GLN A 218 1.51 1.18 -25.00
N ASN A 219 0.93 0.11 -24.42
CA ASN A 219 -0.46 -0.28 -24.70
C ASN A 219 -1.38 -0.28 -23.46
N VAL A 220 -0.82 -0.33 -22.25
CA VAL A 220 -1.59 -0.28 -21.01
C VAL A 220 -2.02 1.17 -20.73
N LYS A 221 -3.28 1.35 -20.33
CA LYS A 221 -3.85 2.68 -20.02
C LYS A 221 -3.40 3.21 -18.65
N SER A 222 -3.17 2.32 -17.70
CA SER A 222 -2.70 2.65 -16.35
C SER A 222 -1.19 2.92 -16.34
N PRO A 223 -0.67 3.70 -15.36
CA PRO A 223 0.76 3.82 -15.12
C PRO A 223 1.48 2.46 -15.09
N VAL A 224 2.61 2.38 -15.79
CA VAL A 224 3.45 1.17 -15.86
C VAL A 224 4.78 1.44 -15.17
N MET A 225 5.09 0.64 -14.17
CA MET A 225 6.34 0.66 -13.43
C MET A 225 7.21 -0.52 -13.82
N ILE A 226 8.32 -0.22 -14.47
CA ILE A 226 9.31 -1.21 -14.87
C ILE A 226 10.47 -1.20 -13.90
N VAL A 227 10.63 -2.28 -13.16
CA VAL A 227 11.68 -2.44 -12.16
C VAL A 227 12.86 -3.19 -12.77
N LYS A 228 14.04 -2.58 -12.69
CA LYS A 228 15.30 -3.19 -13.12
C LYS A 228 16.01 -3.79 -11.91
N LYS A 229 16.32 -5.08 -11.97
CA LYS A 229 17.19 -5.75 -10.99
C LYS A 229 18.63 -5.20 -11.14
N PRO A 230 19.25 -4.69 -10.07
CA PRO A 230 20.67 -4.32 -10.08
C PRO A 230 21.54 -5.52 -10.45
N LYS A 231 22.69 -5.26 -11.10
CA LYS A 231 23.69 -6.29 -11.42
C LYS A 231 24.56 -6.61 -10.22
#